data_AF-A0A3B6QCD6-F1
#
_entry.id   AF-A0A3B6QCD6-F1
#
_cell.length_a   1.000
_cell.length_b   1.000
_cell.length_c   1.000
_cell.angle_alpha   90.00
_cell.angle_beta   90.00
_cell.angle_gamma   90.00
#
_symmetry.space_group_name_H-M   'P 1'
#
loop_
_entity.id
_entity.type
_entity.pdbx_description
1 polymer ?
#
loop_
_entity_poly.entity_id
_entity_poly.type
_entity_poly.pdbx_seq_one_letter_code
_entity_poly.pdbx_strand_id
1 'polypeptide(L)'
;MPRLIFLDLGQNQFSGTLPAWMGEKLSSLSFLRLRSNMFYGHIPVELTKLVNLQYLDLGYNNISGSIPRSIINFTGMTQTRDNTDDLRNALTSGVFIDDNDLVDYSENLTVLTKGQERLYSGEIIYMLNLDLSCNRLTGEIPAEISTLLALKSLNLSWNNFDGKIPENIGTLMQVESLDLSHNELSGEIPSSLSDLTSLSRLNLSYNSLGGKIPTGNQLQTLEDQASIYVGNPGLCGPPLSRRCPQPKPIPEGNHGDASDDVVSFFLAMGSGYVMGLWVVFCTFLFKKRWRVSWYSLCDSLYDWVYVQVAVTWASLRGIVLELVRICIQGAYHRLSMPSSEARSGFMR
;
A
#
# COMPACT_ATOMS: atom_id res chain seq x y z
N MET A 1 15.07 -16.07 -32.67
CA MET A 1 13.60 -16.02 -32.80
C MET A 1 13.16 -14.58 -32.53
N PRO A 2 13.03 -13.72 -33.54
CA PRO A 2 12.88 -12.27 -33.34
C PRO A 2 11.49 -11.80 -32.88
N ARG A 3 10.56 -12.72 -32.55
CA ARG A 3 9.18 -12.39 -32.14
C ARG A 3 8.81 -12.88 -30.73
N LEU A 4 9.76 -13.39 -29.96
CA LEU A 4 9.46 -13.88 -28.61
C LEU A 4 9.25 -12.68 -27.68
N ILE A 5 8.00 -12.51 -27.20
CA ILE A 5 7.59 -11.42 -26.30
C ILE A 5 7.56 -11.90 -24.84
N PHE A 6 7.16 -13.16 -24.64
CA PHE A 6 6.98 -13.77 -23.34
C PHE A 6 7.83 -15.03 -23.23
N LEU A 7 8.63 -15.12 -22.18
CA LEU A 7 9.41 -16.30 -21.83
C LEU A 7 9.29 -16.56 -20.34
N ASP A 8 8.63 -17.66 -20.00
CA ASP A 8 8.58 -18.20 -18.63
C ASP A 8 9.27 -19.57 -18.60
N LEU A 9 10.36 -19.63 -17.83
CA LEU A 9 11.10 -20.84 -17.51
C LEU A 9 11.19 -21.01 -15.98
N GLY A 10 10.31 -20.36 -15.22
CA GLY A 10 10.31 -20.39 -13.77
C GLY A 10 9.99 -21.77 -13.20
N GLN A 11 10.36 -21.99 -11.93
CA GLN A 11 10.09 -23.22 -11.18
C GLN A 11 10.65 -24.48 -11.86
N ASN A 12 11.88 -24.38 -12.33
CA ASN A 12 12.59 -25.47 -12.99
C ASN A 12 13.91 -25.76 -12.28
N GLN A 13 14.72 -26.65 -12.88
CA GLN A 13 16.05 -27.00 -12.40
C GLN A 13 17.14 -26.55 -13.38
N PHE A 14 16.90 -25.47 -14.14
CA PHE A 14 17.91 -24.94 -15.05
C PHE A 14 19.11 -24.41 -14.27
N SER A 15 20.31 -24.73 -14.75
CA SER A 15 21.57 -24.32 -14.14
C SER A 15 22.52 -23.76 -15.19
N GLY A 16 23.55 -23.07 -14.73
CA GLY A 16 24.48 -22.34 -15.59
C GLY A 16 24.40 -20.83 -15.38
N THR A 17 25.15 -20.09 -16.17
CA THR A 17 25.09 -18.62 -16.18
C THR A 17 23.95 -18.12 -17.04
N LEU A 18 23.43 -16.93 -16.73
CA LEU A 18 22.47 -16.25 -17.60
C LEU A 18 23.08 -16.04 -18.99
N PRO A 19 22.43 -16.50 -20.07
CA PRO A 19 23.01 -16.42 -21.40
C PRO A 19 22.98 -15.01 -21.97
N ALA A 20 24.15 -14.44 -22.27
CA ALA A 20 24.28 -13.12 -22.89
C ALA A 20 23.54 -12.99 -24.25
N TRP A 21 23.44 -14.09 -25.00
CA TRP A 21 22.75 -14.11 -26.30
C TRP A 21 21.27 -13.70 -26.19
N MET A 22 20.66 -13.83 -25.01
CA MET A 22 19.26 -13.48 -24.79
C MET A 22 19.01 -12.01 -25.11
N GLY A 23 19.88 -11.12 -24.61
CA GLY A 23 19.81 -9.69 -24.87
C GLY A 23 20.08 -9.30 -26.32
N GLU A 24 20.80 -10.13 -27.07
CA GLU A 24 21.17 -9.85 -28.47
C GLU A 24 20.17 -10.42 -29.48
N LYS A 25 19.48 -11.50 -29.14
CA LYS A 25 18.63 -12.25 -30.08
C LYS A 25 17.13 -12.11 -29.81
N LEU A 26 16.74 -11.65 -28.61
CA LEU A 26 15.35 -11.54 -28.19
C LEU A 26 14.93 -10.08 -27.97
N SER A 27 15.22 -9.19 -28.92
CA SER A 27 14.95 -7.75 -28.80
C SER A 27 13.48 -7.38 -28.53
N SER A 28 12.53 -8.26 -28.87
CA SER A 28 11.10 -8.05 -28.65
C SER A 28 10.59 -8.56 -27.29
N LEU A 29 11.47 -9.08 -26.43
CA LEU A 29 11.09 -9.65 -25.16
C LEU A 29 10.61 -8.56 -24.20
N SER A 30 9.38 -8.69 -23.72
CA SER A 30 8.76 -7.79 -22.75
C SER A 30 8.61 -8.45 -21.38
N PHE A 31 8.49 -9.78 -21.36
CA PHE A 31 8.29 -10.56 -20.14
C PHE A 31 9.32 -11.69 -20.06
N LEU A 32 10.13 -11.68 -19.01
CA LEU A 32 11.12 -12.70 -18.72
C LEU A 32 11.00 -13.18 -17.27
N ARG A 33 10.64 -14.44 -17.09
CA ARG A 33 10.57 -15.10 -15.79
C ARG A 33 11.47 -16.33 -15.76
N LEU A 34 12.48 -16.28 -14.90
CA LEU A 34 13.45 -17.34 -14.64
C LEU A 34 13.47 -17.74 -13.15
N ARG A 35 12.46 -17.33 -12.39
CA ARG A 35 12.33 -17.54 -10.95
C ARG A 35 12.52 -19.00 -10.54
N SER A 36 13.06 -19.27 -9.36
CA SER A 36 13.13 -20.62 -8.77
C SER A 36 13.84 -21.61 -9.70
N ASN A 37 15.09 -21.30 -10.00
CA ASN A 37 16.02 -22.12 -10.78
C ASN A 37 17.39 -22.18 -10.05
N MET A 38 18.42 -22.70 -10.71
CA MET A 38 19.79 -22.78 -10.21
C MET A 38 20.77 -21.92 -11.03
N PHE A 39 20.30 -20.80 -11.61
CA PHE A 39 21.18 -19.88 -12.34
C PHE A 39 22.21 -19.24 -11.41
N TYR A 40 23.46 -19.12 -11.85
CA TYR A 40 24.54 -18.54 -11.07
C TYR A 40 25.41 -17.58 -11.89
N GLY A 41 26.39 -16.94 -11.25
CA GLY A 41 27.21 -15.93 -11.90
C GLY A 41 26.48 -14.59 -11.99
N HIS A 42 26.99 -13.66 -12.79
CA HIS A 42 26.48 -12.28 -12.82
C HIS A 42 25.33 -12.07 -13.81
N ILE A 43 24.59 -10.99 -13.61
CA ILE A 43 23.63 -10.50 -14.60
C ILE A 43 24.43 -9.92 -15.78
N PRO A 44 24.35 -10.52 -16.99
CA PRO A 44 25.12 -10.05 -18.14
C PRO A 44 24.61 -8.67 -18.58
N VAL A 45 25.54 -7.77 -18.91
CA VAL A 45 25.22 -6.42 -19.40
C VAL A 45 24.37 -6.46 -20.66
N GLU A 46 24.53 -7.50 -21.48
CA GLU A 46 23.75 -7.74 -22.69
C GLU A 46 22.26 -7.85 -22.38
N LEU A 47 21.86 -8.34 -21.20
CA LEU A 47 20.45 -8.40 -20.82
C LEU A 47 19.79 -7.02 -20.83
N THR A 48 20.56 -5.96 -20.54
CA THR A 48 20.07 -4.57 -20.58
C THR A 48 19.81 -4.04 -22.00
N LYS A 49 20.14 -4.81 -23.05
CA LYS A 49 19.75 -4.53 -24.44
C LYS A 49 18.27 -4.83 -24.73
N LEU A 50 17.57 -5.49 -23.80
CA LEU A 50 16.13 -5.75 -23.89
C LEU A 50 15.32 -4.49 -23.58
N VAL A 51 15.29 -3.55 -24.53
CA VAL A 51 14.68 -2.22 -24.34
C VAL A 51 13.17 -2.24 -24.06
N ASN A 52 12.48 -3.29 -24.52
CA ASN A 52 11.04 -3.47 -24.33
C ASN A 52 10.68 -4.21 -23.04
N LEU A 53 11.67 -4.63 -22.24
CA LEU A 53 11.43 -5.40 -21.03
C LEU A 53 10.59 -4.59 -20.04
N GLN A 54 9.55 -5.23 -19.53
CA GLN A 54 8.55 -4.66 -18.63
C GLN A 54 8.42 -5.49 -17.35
N TYR A 55 8.65 -6.79 -17.46
CA TYR A 55 8.65 -7.72 -16.33
C TYR A 55 9.91 -8.56 -16.35
N LEU A 56 10.72 -8.45 -15.31
CA LEU A 56 11.88 -9.29 -15.06
C LEU A 56 11.76 -9.94 -13.69
N ASP A 57 11.79 -11.26 -13.65
CA ASP A 57 11.80 -12.04 -12.40
C ASP A 57 12.92 -13.09 -12.45
N LEU A 58 13.99 -12.80 -11.72
CA LEU A 58 15.14 -13.66 -11.50
C LEU A 58 15.17 -14.21 -10.06
N GLY A 59 14.06 -14.08 -9.33
CA GLY A 59 14.02 -14.40 -7.91
C GLY A 59 14.33 -15.88 -7.63
N TYR A 60 14.82 -16.20 -6.42
CA TYR A 60 15.12 -17.59 -6.02
C TYR A 60 16.09 -18.28 -6.99
N ASN A 61 17.26 -17.69 -7.17
CA ASN A 61 18.37 -18.25 -7.94
C ASN A 61 19.67 -18.11 -7.13
N ASN A 62 20.81 -18.36 -7.78
CA ASN A 62 22.13 -18.28 -7.17
C ASN A 62 23.02 -17.22 -7.85
N ILE A 63 22.39 -16.17 -8.40
CA ILE A 63 23.04 -15.09 -9.16
C ILE A 63 23.87 -14.24 -8.20
N SER A 64 25.07 -13.87 -8.61
CA SER A 64 26.04 -13.09 -7.83
C SER A 64 26.52 -11.84 -8.57
N GLY A 65 27.41 -11.06 -7.96
CA GLY A 65 27.90 -9.82 -8.54
C GLY A 65 26.90 -8.67 -8.39
N SER A 66 27.16 -7.55 -9.06
CA SER A 66 26.37 -6.32 -8.91
C SER A 66 25.31 -6.18 -9.99
N ILE A 67 24.28 -5.37 -9.71
CA ILE A 67 23.32 -4.93 -10.74
C ILE A 67 24.06 -4.03 -11.76
N PRO A 68 23.99 -4.32 -13.07
CA PRO A 68 24.61 -3.47 -14.08
C PRO A 68 24.00 -2.06 -14.11
N ARG A 69 24.84 -1.02 -14.09
CA ARG A 69 24.37 0.39 -14.22
C ARG A 69 23.63 0.67 -15.52
N SER A 70 23.88 -0.14 -16.55
CA SER A 70 23.14 -0.07 -17.82
C SER A 70 21.66 -0.47 -17.71
N ILE A 71 21.16 -0.80 -16.52
CA ILE A 71 19.73 -1.04 -16.26
C ILE A 71 18.83 0.13 -16.68
N ILE A 72 19.40 1.35 -16.76
CA ILE A 72 18.76 2.53 -17.36
C ILE A 72 18.21 2.28 -18.78
N ASN A 73 18.75 1.30 -19.51
CA ASN A 73 18.32 0.96 -20.86
C ASN A 73 17.01 0.15 -20.92
N PHE A 74 16.43 -0.25 -19.78
CA PHE A 74 15.09 -0.84 -19.73
C PHE A 74 14.00 0.20 -19.94
N THR A 75 13.95 0.77 -21.14
CA THR A 75 13.03 1.86 -21.51
C THR A 75 11.55 1.49 -21.37
N GLY A 76 11.22 0.19 -21.45
CA GLY A 76 9.88 -0.33 -21.17
C GLY A 76 9.39 -0.06 -19.75
N MET A 77 10.32 0.12 -18.79
CA MET A 77 10.04 0.43 -17.38
C MET A 77 10.26 1.91 -17.02
N THR A 78 10.69 2.77 -17.96
CA THR A 78 10.92 4.20 -17.67
C THR A 78 9.72 5.10 -18.02
N GLN A 79 8.82 4.66 -18.89
CA GLN A 79 7.73 5.49 -19.40
C GLN A 79 6.51 5.51 -18.46
N THR A 80 6.37 6.59 -17.68
CA THR A 80 5.17 6.86 -16.86
C THR A 80 4.01 7.31 -17.77
N ARG A 81 2.98 6.49 -17.93
CA ARG A 81 1.83 6.79 -18.80
C ARG A 81 0.72 7.49 -18.02
N ASP A 82 0.51 8.78 -18.29
CA ASP A 82 -0.61 9.58 -17.76
C ASP A 82 -1.83 9.63 -18.69
N ASN A 83 -1.86 8.87 -19.79
CA ASN A 83 -3.03 8.80 -20.67
C ASN A 83 -3.41 7.35 -20.97
N THR A 84 -4.57 6.94 -20.48
CA THR A 84 -5.21 5.63 -20.72
C THR A 84 -5.44 5.33 -22.21
N ASP A 85 -5.50 6.35 -23.07
CA ASP A 85 -5.66 6.18 -24.51
C ASP A 85 -4.37 5.74 -25.22
N ASP A 86 -3.20 6.09 -24.67
CA ASP A 86 -1.90 5.70 -25.23
C ASP A 86 -1.43 4.32 -24.78
N LEU A 87 -2.11 3.67 -23.84
CA LEU A 87 -1.86 2.27 -23.51
C LEU A 87 -2.22 1.37 -24.69
N ARG A 88 -3.32 1.65 -25.40
CA ARG A 88 -3.66 1.00 -26.67
C ARG A 88 -2.61 1.29 -27.75
N ASN A 89 -2.17 2.54 -27.89
CA ASN A 89 -1.25 2.98 -28.94
C ASN A 89 0.21 2.56 -28.71
N ALA A 90 0.63 2.43 -27.46
CA ALA A 90 1.99 2.05 -27.09
C ALA A 90 2.15 0.54 -26.89
N LEU A 91 1.07 -0.19 -26.54
CA LEU A 91 1.03 -1.63 -26.76
C LEU A 91 1.10 -1.94 -28.26
N THR A 92 0.43 -1.19 -29.15
CA THR A 92 0.62 -1.33 -30.62
C THR A 92 2.00 -0.87 -31.12
N SER A 93 2.65 0.10 -30.45
CA SER A 93 3.99 0.57 -30.87
C SER A 93 5.15 -0.27 -30.32
N GLY A 94 4.97 -0.97 -29.20
CA GLY A 94 5.97 -1.87 -28.58
C GLY A 94 5.72 -3.35 -28.85
N VAL A 95 4.48 -3.73 -29.16
CA VAL A 95 4.07 -5.05 -29.65
C VAL A 95 3.69 -4.88 -31.12
N PHE A 96 4.68 -4.90 -32.02
CA PHE A 96 4.42 -5.12 -33.44
C PHE A 96 3.90 -6.56 -33.61
N ILE A 97 2.60 -6.75 -33.42
CA ILE A 97 1.84 -7.82 -34.06
C ILE A 97 0.73 -7.10 -34.81
N ASP A 98 0.72 -7.33 -36.13
CA ASP A 98 -0.29 -6.86 -37.09
C ASP A 98 -1.70 -6.86 -36.48
N ASP A 99 -2.48 -5.87 -36.90
CA ASP A 99 -3.91 -5.72 -36.62
C ASP A 99 -4.66 -7.06 -36.48
N ASN A 100 -5.43 -7.17 -35.39
CA ASN A 100 -6.43 -8.20 -35.02
C ASN A 100 -6.08 -9.36 -34.08
N ASP A 101 -4.84 -9.54 -33.61
CA ASP A 101 -4.58 -10.54 -32.55
C ASP A 101 -4.15 -9.87 -31.24
N LEU A 102 -5.15 -9.45 -30.45
CA LEU A 102 -4.97 -9.30 -29.00
C LEU A 102 -4.50 -10.66 -28.49
N VAL A 103 -3.23 -10.77 -28.08
CA VAL A 103 -2.73 -11.98 -27.44
C VAL A 103 -3.47 -12.12 -26.11
N ASP A 104 -4.54 -12.91 -26.14
CA ASP A 104 -5.36 -13.29 -25.00
C ASP A 104 -4.54 -14.26 -24.15
N TYR A 105 -3.77 -13.72 -23.20
CA TYR A 105 -3.04 -14.52 -22.23
C TYR A 105 -4.04 -15.09 -21.22
N SER A 106 -4.47 -16.32 -21.45
CA SER A 106 -5.33 -17.11 -20.56
C SER A 106 -4.55 -17.93 -19.52
N GLU A 107 -3.22 -17.83 -19.50
CA GLU A 107 -2.37 -18.57 -18.56
C GLU A 107 -2.34 -17.87 -17.19
N ASN A 108 -2.56 -18.67 -16.15
CA ASN A 108 -2.62 -18.22 -14.77
C ASN A 108 -1.20 -18.14 -14.19
N LEU A 109 -0.70 -16.94 -13.90
CA LEU A 109 0.62 -16.78 -13.30
C LEU A 109 0.53 -16.32 -11.85
N THR A 110 1.19 -17.04 -10.93
CA THR A 110 1.33 -16.56 -9.55
C THR A 110 2.45 -15.54 -9.46
N VAL A 111 2.12 -14.35 -8.99
CA VAL A 111 3.08 -13.27 -8.74
C VAL A 111 2.99 -12.87 -7.28
N LEU A 112 4.15 -12.77 -6.61
CA LEU A 112 4.24 -12.25 -5.26
C LEU A 112 4.45 -10.74 -5.33
N THR A 113 3.38 -9.97 -5.17
CA THR A 113 3.47 -8.50 -5.06
C THR A 113 2.67 -8.03 -3.89
N LYS A 114 3.09 -6.89 -3.33
CA LYS A 114 2.44 -6.34 -2.14
C LYS A 114 2.36 -7.39 -1.02
N GLY A 115 3.39 -8.24 -0.92
CA GLY A 115 3.46 -9.44 -0.06
C GLY A 115 2.20 -10.30 -0.01
N GLN A 116 1.52 -10.43 -1.15
CA GLN A 116 0.44 -11.38 -1.41
C GLN A 116 0.79 -12.17 -2.66
N GLU A 117 0.67 -13.50 -2.61
CA GLU A 117 0.71 -14.32 -3.81
C GLU A 117 -0.65 -14.21 -4.50
N ARG A 118 -0.67 -13.62 -5.69
CA ARG A 118 -1.90 -13.46 -6.48
C ARG A 118 -1.76 -14.20 -7.79
N LEU A 119 -2.83 -14.90 -8.16
CA LEU A 119 -3.00 -15.49 -9.49
C LEU A 119 -3.46 -14.39 -10.43
N TYR A 120 -2.65 -14.05 -11.42
CA TYR A 120 -3.01 -13.11 -12.47
C TYR A 120 -3.44 -13.89 -13.71
N SER A 121 -4.61 -13.57 -14.23
CA SER A 121 -5.10 -14.01 -15.53
C SER A 121 -5.19 -12.77 -16.42
N GLY A 122 -4.41 -12.70 -17.50
CA GLY A 122 -4.46 -11.61 -18.51
C GLY A 122 -3.90 -10.23 -18.09
N GLU A 123 -4.03 -9.81 -16.82
CA GLU A 123 -3.64 -8.46 -16.37
C GLU A 123 -2.13 -8.24 -16.19
N ILE A 124 -1.33 -9.30 -16.30
CA ILE A 124 0.12 -9.22 -16.07
C ILE A 124 0.83 -8.31 -17.08
N ILE A 125 0.22 -8.09 -18.25
CA ILE A 125 0.72 -7.15 -19.27
C ILE A 125 0.82 -5.71 -18.76
N TYR A 126 0.09 -5.35 -17.70
CA TYR A 126 0.12 -4.02 -17.09
C TYR A 126 1.09 -3.91 -15.90
N MET A 127 1.81 -4.99 -15.62
CA MET A 127 2.69 -5.08 -14.48
C MET A 127 4.13 -4.74 -14.87
N LEU A 128 4.66 -3.69 -14.24
CA LEU A 128 6.05 -3.27 -14.39
C LEU A 128 6.83 -3.72 -13.16
N ASN A 129 7.63 -4.78 -13.34
CA ASN A 129 8.24 -5.53 -12.24
C ASN A 129 9.74 -5.75 -12.44
N LEU A 130 10.49 -5.55 -11.36
CA LEU A 130 11.86 -6.00 -11.23
C LEU A 130 12.01 -6.80 -9.93
N ASP A 131 12.05 -8.13 -10.04
CA ASP A 131 12.31 -9.04 -8.92
C ASP A 131 13.68 -9.72 -9.09
N LEU A 132 14.61 -9.39 -8.20
CA LEU A 132 15.95 -9.96 -8.08
C LEU A 132 16.15 -10.66 -6.72
N SER A 133 15.07 -10.92 -5.99
CA SER A 133 15.12 -11.41 -4.61
C SER A 133 15.70 -12.81 -4.46
N CYS A 134 16.15 -13.16 -3.25
CA CYS A 134 16.64 -14.50 -2.93
C CYS A 134 17.75 -14.95 -3.89
N ASN A 135 18.81 -14.14 -3.97
CA ASN A 135 20.02 -14.37 -4.75
C ASN A 135 21.26 -14.08 -3.88
N ARG A 136 22.43 -13.94 -4.49
CA ARG A 136 23.71 -13.59 -3.84
C ARG A 136 24.30 -12.32 -4.44
N LEU A 137 23.45 -11.38 -4.86
CA LEU A 137 23.89 -10.11 -5.46
C LEU A 137 24.60 -9.25 -4.41
N THR A 138 25.66 -8.57 -4.83
CA THR A 138 26.58 -7.82 -3.96
C THR A 138 26.81 -6.41 -4.47
N GLY A 139 27.41 -5.56 -3.63
CA GLY A 139 27.74 -4.17 -3.97
C GLY A 139 26.55 -3.24 -3.76
N GLU A 140 26.70 -1.98 -4.16
CA GLU A 140 25.66 -0.97 -3.93
C GLU A 140 24.49 -1.12 -4.91
N ILE A 141 23.30 -0.71 -4.47
CA ILE A 141 22.15 -0.53 -5.36
C ILE A 141 22.46 0.64 -6.30
N PRO A 142 22.54 0.44 -7.63
CA PRO A 142 22.88 1.52 -8.56
C PRO A 142 21.81 2.61 -8.55
N ALA A 143 22.24 3.88 -8.54
CA ALA A 143 21.34 5.03 -8.57
C ALA A 143 20.49 5.07 -9.85
N GLU A 144 20.94 4.41 -10.92
CA GLU A 144 20.22 4.24 -12.17
C GLU A 144 18.89 3.47 -12.02
N ILE A 145 18.67 2.72 -10.92
CA ILE A 145 17.34 2.12 -10.65
C ILE A 145 16.26 3.20 -10.52
N SER A 146 16.61 4.39 -10.03
CA SER A 146 15.69 5.53 -9.90
C SER A 146 15.20 6.10 -11.24
N THR A 147 15.74 5.65 -12.38
CA THR A 147 15.25 6.07 -13.72
C THR A 147 14.10 5.21 -14.22
N LEU A 148 13.80 4.08 -13.57
CA LEU A 148 12.73 3.16 -13.96
C LEU A 148 11.39 3.65 -13.41
N LEU A 149 11.02 4.89 -13.77
CA LEU A 149 9.94 5.68 -13.16
C LEU A 149 8.55 5.02 -13.20
N ALA A 150 8.34 4.07 -14.12
CA ALA A 150 7.07 3.37 -14.28
C ALA A 150 6.98 2.06 -13.49
N LEU A 151 8.05 1.65 -12.79
CA LEU A 151 8.02 0.46 -11.95
C LEU A 151 6.87 0.52 -10.94
N LYS A 152 6.15 -0.60 -10.82
CA LYS A 152 5.12 -0.81 -9.80
C LYS A 152 5.62 -1.70 -8.66
N SER A 153 6.55 -2.59 -8.95
CA SER A 153 7.09 -3.55 -7.99
C SER A 153 8.60 -3.67 -8.15
N LEU A 154 9.32 -3.43 -7.05
CA LEU A 154 10.76 -3.59 -6.95
C LEU A 154 11.07 -4.47 -5.74
N ASN A 155 11.67 -5.64 -5.99
CA ASN A 155 12.05 -6.58 -4.95
C ASN A 155 13.52 -6.96 -5.08
N LEU A 156 14.33 -6.49 -4.13
CA LEU A 156 15.76 -6.76 -4.02
C LEU A 156 16.10 -7.54 -2.74
N SER A 157 15.08 -8.04 -2.04
CA SER A 157 15.24 -8.68 -0.73
C SER A 157 16.09 -9.95 -0.78
N TRP A 158 16.66 -10.35 0.35
CA TRP A 158 17.45 -11.58 0.46
C TRP A 158 18.63 -11.62 -0.54
N ASN A 159 19.48 -10.62 -0.44
CA ASN A 159 20.74 -10.50 -1.19
C ASN A 159 21.85 -10.01 -0.23
N ASN A 160 23.00 -9.62 -0.77
CA ASN A 160 24.15 -9.07 -0.04
C ASN A 160 24.43 -7.62 -0.51
N PHE A 161 23.38 -6.83 -0.79
CA PHE A 161 23.57 -5.42 -1.16
C PHE A 161 24.11 -4.62 0.01
N ASP A 162 25.14 -3.81 -0.23
CA ASP A 162 25.77 -2.93 0.76
C ASP A 162 25.60 -1.45 0.37
N GLY A 163 26.31 -0.55 1.06
CA GLY A 163 26.21 0.88 0.81
C GLY A 163 24.90 1.48 1.32
N LYS A 164 24.40 2.52 0.64
CA LYS A 164 23.19 3.26 1.03
C LYS A 164 22.03 2.96 0.09
N ILE A 165 20.80 3.16 0.57
CA ILE A 165 19.64 3.27 -0.31
C ILE A 165 19.82 4.55 -1.16
N PRO A 166 19.69 4.49 -2.51
CA PRO A 166 19.85 5.67 -3.36
C PRO A 166 18.95 6.83 -2.94
N GLU A 167 19.50 8.04 -2.85
CA GLU A 167 18.74 9.24 -2.42
C GLU A 167 17.57 9.56 -3.35
N ASN A 168 17.67 9.19 -4.63
CA ASN A 168 16.62 9.41 -5.62
C ASN A 168 15.58 8.28 -5.65
N ILE A 169 15.54 7.35 -4.69
CA ILE A 169 14.55 6.25 -4.72
C ILE A 169 13.10 6.78 -4.69
N GLY A 170 12.89 7.98 -4.16
CA GLY A 170 11.60 8.66 -4.13
C GLY A 170 11.06 9.10 -5.49
N THR A 171 11.85 9.04 -6.57
CA THR A 171 11.36 9.39 -7.92
C THR A 171 10.46 8.32 -8.52
N LEU A 172 10.44 7.11 -7.94
CA LEU A 172 9.67 5.97 -8.42
C LEU A 172 8.19 6.06 -8.01
N MET A 173 7.51 7.15 -8.38
CA MET A 173 6.18 7.53 -7.90
C MET A 173 5.06 6.49 -8.17
N GLN A 174 5.29 5.59 -9.13
CA GLN A 174 4.37 4.50 -9.48
C GLN A 174 4.59 3.22 -8.65
N VAL A 175 5.64 3.16 -7.82
CA VAL A 175 5.95 1.96 -7.03
C VAL A 175 4.89 1.74 -5.97
N GLU A 176 4.27 0.57 -6.03
CA GLU A 176 3.25 0.10 -5.11
C GLU A 176 3.82 -0.88 -4.09
N SER A 177 4.91 -1.58 -4.42
CA SER A 177 5.58 -2.58 -3.58
C SER A 177 7.10 -2.42 -3.66
N LEU A 178 7.74 -2.13 -2.52
CA LEU A 178 9.19 -2.02 -2.39
C LEU A 178 9.70 -2.93 -1.27
N ASP A 179 10.55 -3.90 -1.61
CA ASP A 179 11.17 -4.79 -0.63
C ASP A 179 12.69 -4.79 -0.79
N LEU A 180 13.39 -4.27 0.22
CA LEU A 180 14.85 -4.22 0.35
C LEU A 180 15.34 -5.02 1.56
N SER A 181 14.47 -5.82 2.18
CA SER A 181 14.78 -6.53 3.41
C SER A 181 15.86 -7.60 3.25
N HIS A 182 16.49 -8.01 4.35
CA HIS A 182 17.54 -9.05 4.34
C HIS A 182 18.69 -8.72 3.38
N ASN A 183 19.35 -7.60 3.63
CA ASN A 183 20.55 -7.13 2.94
C ASN A 183 21.55 -6.55 3.96
N GLU A 184 22.63 -5.96 3.48
CA GLU A 184 23.69 -5.33 4.28
C GLU A 184 23.65 -3.78 4.13
N LEU A 185 22.48 -3.21 3.78
CA LEU A 185 22.32 -1.79 3.54
C LEU A 185 22.55 -0.96 4.81
N SER A 186 23.17 0.19 4.65
CA SER A 186 23.62 1.07 5.74
C SER A 186 23.27 2.54 5.47
N GLY A 187 23.55 3.41 6.43
CA GLY A 187 23.21 4.83 6.34
C GLY A 187 21.75 5.10 6.69
N GLU A 188 21.30 6.32 6.39
CA GLU A 188 19.94 6.77 6.70
C GLU A 188 18.94 6.35 5.63
N ILE A 189 17.68 6.19 6.01
CA ILE A 189 16.58 6.02 5.06
C ILE A 189 16.35 7.38 4.39
N PRO A 190 16.45 7.49 3.05
CA PRO A 190 16.26 8.75 2.34
C PRO A 190 14.89 9.35 2.63
N SER A 191 14.83 10.65 2.91
CA SER A 191 13.56 11.34 3.15
C SER A 191 12.62 11.27 1.94
N SER A 192 13.17 11.23 0.73
CA SER A 192 12.41 11.07 -0.52
C SER A 192 11.52 9.82 -0.53
N LEU A 193 11.84 8.80 0.27
CA LEU A 193 11.03 7.59 0.36
C LEU A 193 9.60 7.89 0.83
N SER A 194 9.41 8.98 1.60
CA SER A 194 8.08 9.42 2.01
C SER A 194 7.24 10.03 0.89
N ASP A 195 7.85 10.35 -0.26
CA ASP A 195 7.19 10.99 -1.39
C ASP A 195 6.51 9.96 -2.31
N LEU A 196 6.75 8.65 -2.11
CA LEU A 196 6.19 7.57 -2.91
C LEU A 196 4.68 7.37 -2.69
N THR A 197 3.83 8.23 -3.26
CA THR A 197 2.38 8.27 -3.00
C THR A 197 1.62 7.00 -3.36
N SER A 198 2.13 6.17 -4.27
CA SER A 198 1.50 4.90 -4.66
C SER A 198 1.88 3.72 -3.77
N LEU A 199 2.83 3.90 -2.84
CA LEU A 199 3.44 2.83 -2.07
C LEU A 199 2.44 2.19 -1.11
N SER A 200 2.11 0.93 -1.32
CA SER A 200 1.19 0.17 -0.45
C SER A 200 1.92 -0.79 0.48
N ARG A 201 3.12 -1.25 0.09
CA ARG A 201 3.91 -2.21 0.84
C ARG A 201 5.39 -1.82 0.79
N LEU A 202 5.97 -1.72 1.97
CA LEU A 202 7.39 -1.42 2.19
C LEU A 202 7.96 -2.45 3.14
N ASN A 203 9.16 -2.94 2.87
CA ASN A 203 9.91 -3.75 3.81
C ASN A 203 11.40 -3.41 3.73
N LEU A 204 11.96 -2.92 4.84
CA LEU A 204 13.36 -2.53 4.99
C LEU A 204 14.04 -3.35 6.10
N SER A 205 13.39 -4.42 6.57
CA SER A 205 13.83 -5.18 7.73
C SER A 205 15.15 -5.90 7.51
N TYR A 206 15.85 -6.24 8.58
CA TYR A 206 17.11 -7.00 8.56
C TYR A 206 18.16 -6.38 7.63
N ASN A 207 18.54 -5.14 7.95
CA ASN A 207 19.63 -4.40 7.33
C ASN A 207 20.48 -3.73 8.44
N SER A 208 21.48 -2.93 8.05
CA SER A 208 22.30 -2.10 8.94
C SER A 208 21.92 -0.61 8.89
N LEU A 209 20.64 -0.30 8.64
CA LEU A 209 20.16 1.09 8.51
C LEU A 209 20.21 1.83 9.85
N GLY A 210 20.45 3.14 9.77
CA GLY A 210 20.68 4.03 10.90
C GLY A 210 19.90 5.34 10.81
N GLY A 211 19.92 6.10 11.91
CA GLY A 211 19.33 7.43 11.96
C GLY A 211 17.82 7.44 12.22
N LYS A 212 17.22 8.62 12.06
CA LYS A 212 15.80 8.83 12.33
C LYS A 212 14.97 8.31 11.15
N ILE A 213 13.91 7.55 11.44
CA ILE A 213 12.95 7.13 10.40
C ILE A 213 12.25 8.37 9.82
N PRO A 214 12.25 8.56 8.49
CA PRO A 214 11.55 9.66 7.84
C PRO A 214 10.07 9.65 8.17
N THR A 215 9.54 10.83 8.50
CA THR A 215 8.12 11.01 8.74
C THR A 215 7.49 11.63 7.50
N GLY A 216 6.51 10.93 6.92
CA GLY A 216 5.64 11.51 5.89
C GLY A 216 4.33 10.73 5.80
N ASN A 217 3.33 11.33 5.15
CA ASN A 217 1.95 10.84 5.18
C ASN A 217 1.85 9.40 4.66
N GLN A 218 2.59 9.05 3.61
CA GLN A 218 2.54 7.69 3.07
C GLN A 218 3.11 6.64 4.01
N LEU A 219 4.28 6.89 4.62
CA LEU A 219 4.91 5.89 5.49
C LEU A 219 4.08 5.62 6.76
N GLN A 220 3.26 6.59 7.16
CA GLN A 220 2.35 6.49 8.30
C GLN A 220 1.01 5.80 7.99
N THR A 221 0.67 5.58 6.72
CA THR A 221 -0.55 4.83 6.33
C THR A 221 -0.30 3.34 6.14
N LEU A 222 0.96 2.92 6.05
CA LEU A 222 1.34 1.52 5.88
C LEU A 222 0.94 0.69 7.10
N GLU A 223 0.42 -0.51 6.85
CA GLU A 223 0.13 -1.51 7.87
C GLU A 223 1.43 -2.07 8.49
N ASP A 224 1.36 -2.53 9.74
CA ASP A 224 2.46 -3.19 10.46
C ASP A 224 3.81 -2.44 10.44
N GLN A 225 3.77 -1.12 10.66
CA GLN A 225 4.92 -0.22 10.55
C GLN A 225 6.17 -0.66 11.31
N ALA A 226 6.02 -1.30 12.47
CA ALA A 226 7.18 -1.78 13.24
C ALA A 226 7.93 -2.93 12.53
N SER A 227 7.20 -3.80 11.82
CA SER A 227 7.80 -4.93 11.10
C SER A 227 8.63 -4.47 9.90
N ILE A 228 8.26 -3.34 9.28
CA ILE A 228 8.97 -2.74 8.14
C ILE A 228 10.44 -2.47 8.48
N TYR A 229 10.73 -2.09 9.73
CA TYR A 229 12.05 -1.62 10.16
C TYR A 229 12.78 -2.60 11.11
N VAL A 230 12.17 -3.75 11.43
CA VAL A 230 12.73 -4.72 12.39
C VAL A 230 14.12 -5.19 11.93
N GLY A 231 15.01 -5.53 12.87
CA GLY A 231 16.35 -6.01 12.54
C GLY A 231 17.36 -4.92 12.13
N ASN A 232 17.00 -3.63 12.21
CA ASN A 232 17.91 -2.51 12.00
C ASN A 232 18.28 -1.84 13.34
N PRO A 233 19.44 -2.19 13.94
CA PRO A 233 19.83 -1.66 15.25
C PRO A 233 20.29 -0.20 15.21
N GLY A 234 20.42 0.45 14.06
CA GLY A 234 20.76 1.87 13.97
C GLY A 234 19.56 2.80 13.97
N LEU A 235 18.36 2.29 13.64
CA LEU A 235 17.16 3.12 13.45
C LEU A 235 16.54 3.59 14.76
N CYS A 236 15.96 4.78 14.74
CA CYS A 236 15.27 5.40 15.86
C CYS A 236 14.12 6.31 15.41
N GLY A 237 13.23 6.66 16.35
CA GLY A 237 12.04 7.47 16.11
C GLY A 237 10.81 6.63 15.74
N PRO A 238 9.60 7.23 15.77
CA PRO A 238 8.38 6.55 15.35
C PRO A 238 8.52 5.96 13.94
N PRO A 239 8.00 4.75 13.66
CA PRO A 239 7.14 3.90 14.50
C PRO A 239 7.86 3.07 15.58
N LEU A 240 9.19 3.09 15.63
CA LEU A 240 9.94 2.33 16.63
C LEU A 240 9.87 3.01 18.01
N SER A 241 9.85 2.21 19.08
CA SER A 241 9.86 2.74 20.47
C SER A 241 11.20 3.36 20.87
N ARG A 242 12.25 3.19 20.06
CA ARG A 242 13.60 3.68 20.34
C ARG A 242 13.71 5.18 20.07
N ARG A 243 14.17 5.93 21.07
CA ARG A 243 14.41 7.38 20.93
C ARG A 243 15.73 7.65 20.22
N CYS A 244 15.76 8.68 19.38
CA CYS A 244 16.99 9.14 18.75
C CYS A 244 17.87 9.89 19.76
N PRO A 245 19.21 9.75 19.68
CA PRO A 245 20.12 10.56 20.47
C PRO A 245 19.86 12.04 20.22
N GLN A 246 19.63 12.81 21.28
CA GLN A 246 19.55 14.27 21.18
C GLN A 246 20.96 14.79 20.89
N PRO A 247 21.14 15.76 19.98
CA PRO A 247 22.42 16.46 19.84
C PRO A 247 22.84 17.03 21.20
N LYS A 248 24.13 16.95 21.55
CA LYS A 248 24.63 17.65 22.73
C LYS A 248 24.34 19.15 22.55
N PRO A 249 23.70 19.83 23.52
CA PRO A 249 23.50 21.26 23.40
C PRO A 249 24.86 21.95 23.32
N ILE A 250 25.06 22.70 22.24
CA ILE A 250 26.06 23.76 22.17
C ILE A 250 25.69 24.75 23.29
N PRO A 251 26.63 25.27 24.09
CA PRO A 251 26.29 26.26 25.11
C PRO A 251 25.92 27.57 24.39
N GLU A 252 24.64 27.70 24.04
CA GLU A 252 24.05 28.92 23.52
C GLU A 252 23.69 29.84 24.68
N GLY A 253 24.12 31.09 24.54
CA GLY A 253 23.75 32.18 25.44
C GLY A 253 22.25 32.40 25.46
N ASN A 254 21.79 32.88 26.62
CA ASN A 254 20.42 33.29 26.92
C ASN A 254 19.66 33.88 25.72
N HIS A 255 18.78 33.07 25.12
CA HIS A 255 17.61 33.57 24.43
C HIS A 255 16.38 32.85 25.00
N GLY A 256 15.49 33.67 25.55
CA GLY A 256 14.34 33.24 26.34
C GLY A 256 13.33 32.40 25.57
N ASP A 257 12.97 31.30 26.21
CA ASP A 257 11.71 30.56 26.21
C ASP A 257 10.68 30.87 25.11
N ALA A 258 10.75 30.12 24.00
CA ALA A 258 9.63 29.89 23.08
C ALA A 258 8.51 29.00 23.70
N SER A 259 8.68 28.55 24.94
CA SER A 259 7.70 27.77 25.71
C SER A 259 6.53 28.62 26.22
N ASP A 260 6.78 29.90 26.51
CA ASP A 260 5.76 30.80 27.06
C ASP A 260 4.68 31.18 26.03
N ASP A 261 5.04 31.17 24.74
CA ASP A 261 4.10 31.53 23.65
C ASP A 261 2.99 30.49 23.47
N VAL A 262 3.30 29.20 23.64
CA VAL A 262 2.30 28.14 23.51
C VAL A 262 1.36 28.13 24.71
N VAL A 263 1.90 28.33 25.92
CA VAL A 263 1.10 28.41 27.16
C VAL A 263 0.20 29.65 27.16
N SER A 264 0.73 30.80 26.75
CA SER A 264 -0.06 32.03 26.63
C SER A 264 -1.17 31.91 25.58
N PHE A 265 -0.94 31.19 24.47
CA PHE A 265 -1.97 30.91 23.48
C PHE A 265 -3.14 30.08 24.05
N PHE A 266 -2.84 29.00 24.79
CA PHE A 266 -3.89 28.17 25.40
C PHE A 266 -4.67 28.91 26.49
N LEU A 267 -4.00 29.77 27.28
CA LEU A 267 -4.65 30.62 28.28
C LEU A 267 -5.55 31.68 27.62
N ALA A 268 -5.11 32.28 26.51
CA ALA A 268 -5.92 33.24 25.75
C ALA A 268 -7.18 32.59 25.17
N MET A 269 -7.04 31.39 24.58
CA MET A 269 -8.17 30.63 24.04
C MET A 269 -9.18 30.24 25.14
N GLY A 270 -8.70 29.78 26.29
CA GLY A 270 -9.54 29.44 27.44
C GLY A 270 -10.30 30.66 27.98
N SER A 271 -9.62 31.79 28.17
CA SER A 271 -10.25 33.01 28.67
C SER A 271 -11.28 33.59 27.70
N GLY A 272 -11.02 33.55 26.39
CA GLY A 272 -11.94 34.01 25.35
C GLY A 272 -13.25 33.21 25.32
N TYR A 273 -13.19 31.89 25.48
CA TYR A 273 -14.38 31.04 25.55
C TYR A 273 -15.25 31.38 26.76
N VAL A 274 -14.63 31.54 27.94
CA VAL A 274 -15.34 31.91 29.17
C VAL A 274 -16.01 33.28 29.04
N MET A 275 -15.29 34.27 28.51
CA MET A 275 -15.83 35.61 28.29
C MET A 275 -16.98 35.61 27.27
N GLY A 276 -16.87 34.83 26.19
CA GLY A 276 -17.92 34.68 25.19
C GLY A 276 -19.22 34.11 25.78
N LEU A 277 -19.12 33.03 26.56
CA LEU A 277 -20.27 32.45 27.25
C LEU A 277 -20.89 33.42 28.26
N TRP A 278 -20.06 34.17 28.98
CA TRP A 278 -20.52 35.20 29.92
C TRP A 278 -21.29 36.32 29.24
N VAL A 279 -20.84 36.80 28.08
CA VAL A 279 -21.56 37.83 27.31
C VAL A 279 -22.92 37.33 26.85
N VAL A 280 -22.99 36.09 26.32
CA VAL A 280 -24.26 35.47 25.94
C VAL A 280 -25.19 35.35 27.16
N PHE A 281 -24.68 34.86 28.28
CA PHE A 281 -25.46 34.76 29.52
C PHE A 281 -25.97 36.12 30.02
N CYS A 282 -25.12 37.14 30.04
CA CYS A 282 -25.49 38.50 30.43
C CYS A 282 -26.54 39.11 29.49
N THR A 283 -26.39 38.94 28.18
CA THR A 283 -27.38 39.44 27.21
C THR A 283 -28.77 38.82 27.43
N PHE A 284 -28.84 37.53 27.80
CA PHE A 284 -30.09 36.87 28.19
C PHE A 284 -30.68 37.42 29.51
N LEU A 285 -29.85 37.78 30.49
CA LEU A 285 -30.32 38.36 31.75
C LEU A 285 -30.93 39.76 31.58
N PHE A 286 -30.31 40.62 30.75
CA PHE A 286 -30.71 42.02 30.64
C PHE A 286 -31.80 42.30 29.60
N LYS A 287 -31.89 41.52 28.52
CA LYS A 287 -32.93 41.73 27.49
C LYS A 287 -34.13 40.80 27.71
N LYS A 288 -35.13 41.30 28.45
CA LYS A 288 -36.41 40.61 28.73
C LYS A 288 -37.10 40.03 27.49
N ARG A 289 -37.02 40.69 26.34
CA ARG A 289 -37.58 40.21 25.06
C ARG A 289 -36.87 38.94 24.55
N TRP A 290 -35.54 38.91 24.62
CA TRP A 290 -34.75 37.78 24.14
C TRP A 290 -34.92 36.54 25.02
N ARG A 291 -35.02 36.75 26.34
CA ARG A 291 -35.31 35.67 27.30
C ARG A 291 -36.64 34.97 26.98
N VAL A 292 -37.70 35.73 26.73
CA VAL A 292 -39.03 35.17 26.43
C VAL A 292 -39.02 34.44 25.09
N SER A 293 -38.39 34.99 24.05
CA SER A 293 -38.25 34.32 22.76
C SER A 293 -37.45 33.01 22.84
N TRP A 294 -36.39 32.98 23.64
CA TRP A 294 -35.59 31.77 23.85
C TRP A 294 -36.36 30.68 24.60
N TYR A 295 -37.04 31.01 25.70
CA TYR A 295 -37.89 30.03 26.40
C TYR A 295 -39.02 29.51 25.49
N SER A 296 -39.63 30.39 24.69
CA SER A 296 -40.65 29.96 23.71
C SER A 296 -40.10 29.01 22.64
N LEU A 297 -38.86 29.21 22.19
CA LEU A 297 -38.19 28.30 21.26
C LEU A 297 -37.84 26.96 21.92
N CYS A 298 -37.29 26.99 23.13
CA CYS A 298 -36.98 25.78 23.89
C CYS A 298 -38.25 24.96 24.19
N ASP A 299 -39.34 25.60 24.62
CA ASP A 299 -40.62 24.94 24.89
C ASP A 299 -41.18 24.34 23.59
N SER A 300 -41.14 25.09 22.48
CA SER A 300 -41.57 24.56 21.18
C SER A 300 -40.73 23.37 20.70
N LEU A 301 -39.42 23.36 20.99
CA LEU A 301 -38.53 22.26 20.63
C LEU A 301 -38.76 21.04 21.53
N TYR A 302 -38.94 21.27 22.83
CA TYR A 302 -39.27 20.24 23.80
C TYR A 302 -40.60 19.57 23.46
N ASP A 303 -41.64 20.34 23.17
CA ASP A 303 -42.95 19.82 22.78
C ASP A 303 -42.86 19.03 21.46
N TRP A 304 -42.10 19.52 20.48
CA TRP A 304 -41.87 18.79 19.23
C TRP A 304 -41.20 17.44 19.46
N VAL A 305 -40.11 17.41 20.24
CA VAL A 305 -39.41 16.15 20.60
C VAL A 305 -40.33 15.23 21.39
N TYR A 306 -41.04 15.76 22.38
CA TYR A 306 -41.95 14.98 23.22
C TYR A 306 -43.06 14.32 22.39
N VAL A 307 -43.68 15.05 21.45
CA VAL A 307 -44.70 14.50 20.54
C VAL A 307 -44.10 13.42 19.64
N GLN A 308 -42.92 13.64 19.05
CA GLN A 308 -42.25 12.64 18.22
C GLN A 308 -41.96 11.35 19.01
N VAL A 309 -41.47 11.47 20.24
CA VAL A 309 -41.21 10.33 21.12
C VAL A 309 -42.53 9.64 21.51
N ALA A 310 -43.56 10.37 21.91
CA ALA A 310 -44.84 9.79 22.31
C ALA A 310 -45.54 9.05 21.15
N VAL A 311 -45.52 9.61 19.94
CA VAL A 311 -46.11 8.99 18.73
C VAL A 311 -45.34 7.75 18.32
N THR A 312 -44.01 7.80 18.32
CA THR A 312 -43.18 6.62 18.00
C THR A 312 -43.39 5.50 19.02
N TRP A 313 -43.46 5.79 20.31
CA TRP A 313 -43.77 4.80 21.34
C TRP A 313 -45.18 4.21 21.22
N ALA A 314 -46.19 5.01 20.89
CA ALA A 314 -47.55 4.53 20.67
C ALA A 314 -47.64 3.62 19.44
N SER A 315 -46.96 3.97 18.34
CA SER A 315 -46.85 3.15 17.13
C SER A 315 -46.16 1.81 17.42
N LEU A 316 -45.02 1.85 18.12
CA LEU A 316 -44.30 0.64 18.56
C LEU A 316 -45.18 -0.28 19.40
N ARG A 317 -45.94 0.27 20.35
CA ARG A 317 -46.87 -0.50 21.18
C ARG A 317 -47.97 -1.17 20.34
N GLY A 318 -48.50 -0.48 19.33
CA GLY A 318 -49.49 -1.04 18.40
C GLY A 318 -48.93 -2.23 17.61
N ILE A 319 -47.76 -2.05 17.00
CA ILE A 319 -47.06 -3.11 16.23
C ILE A 319 -46.78 -4.33 17.11
N VAL A 320 -46.30 -4.11 18.35
CA VAL A 320 -46.02 -5.21 19.30
C VAL A 320 -47.29 -5.99 19.64
N LEU A 321 -48.41 -5.30 19.91
CA LEU A 321 -49.68 -5.98 20.20
C LEU A 321 -50.20 -6.79 19.00
N GLU A 322 -49.99 -6.28 17.78
CA GLU A 322 -50.41 -6.93 16.55
C GLU A 322 -49.55 -8.16 16.23
N LEU A 323 -48.23 -8.06 16.42
CA LEU A 323 -47.31 -9.20 16.36
C LEU A 323 -47.65 -10.27 17.40
N VAL A 324 -47.96 -9.88 18.64
CA VAL A 324 -48.41 -10.82 19.68
C VAL A 324 -49.71 -11.52 19.24
N ARG A 325 -50.66 -10.79 18.65
CA ARG A 325 -51.91 -11.36 18.13
C ARG A 325 -51.66 -12.36 17.00
N ILE A 326 -50.78 -12.03 16.05
CA ILE A 326 -50.37 -12.91 14.94
C ILE A 326 -49.66 -14.17 15.47
N CYS A 327 -48.76 -14.03 16.45
CA CYS A 327 -48.10 -15.17 17.09
C CYS A 327 -49.09 -16.09 17.80
N ILE A 328 -50.09 -15.53 18.51
CA ILE A 328 -51.14 -16.32 19.16
C ILE A 328 -52.01 -17.06 18.12
N GLN A 329 -52.39 -16.40 17.02
CA GLN A 329 -53.15 -17.02 15.93
C GLN A 329 -52.35 -18.11 15.21
N GLY A 330 -51.06 -17.88 14.96
CA GLY A 330 -50.15 -18.86 14.37
C GLY A 330 -49.93 -20.08 15.26
N ALA A 331 -49.83 -19.89 16.58
CA ALA A 331 -49.74 -20.98 17.54
C ALA A 331 -51.02 -21.84 17.57
N TYR A 332 -52.20 -21.20 17.50
CA TYR A 332 -53.48 -21.90 17.41
C TYR A 332 -53.61 -22.73 16.12
N HIS A 333 -53.15 -22.20 14.98
CA HIS A 333 -53.24 -22.90 13.69
C HIS A 333 -52.27 -24.08 13.57
N ARG A 334 -51.15 -24.06 14.32
CA ARG A 334 -50.16 -25.15 14.37
C ARG A 334 -50.60 -26.30 15.29
N LEU A 335 -51.47 -26.03 16.27
CA LEU A 335 -52.05 -27.04 17.17
C LEU A 335 -53.28 -27.75 16.59
N SER A 336 -53.87 -27.23 15.51
CA SER A 336 -55.07 -27.78 14.88
C SER A 336 -54.83 -28.57 13.58
N MET A 337 -53.58 -28.76 13.14
CA MET A 337 -53.26 -29.65 12.02
C MET A 337 -53.15 -31.12 12.49
N PRO A 338 -53.93 -32.06 11.93
CA PRO A 338 -53.86 -33.46 12.29
C PRO A 338 -52.61 -34.13 11.69
N SER A 339 -51.86 -34.84 12.53
CA SER A 339 -50.77 -35.73 12.16
C SER A 339 -51.32 -37.06 11.60
N SER A 340 -51.46 -37.17 10.27
CA SER A 340 -51.67 -38.46 9.62
C SER A 340 -50.97 -38.49 8.26
N GLU A 341 -49.68 -38.81 8.27
CA GLU A 341 -48.97 -39.57 7.20
C GLU A 341 -47.47 -39.64 7.51
N ALA A 342 -47.09 -40.49 8.47
CA ALA A 342 -45.73 -41.02 8.61
C ALA A 342 -45.72 -42.21 9.57
N ARG A 343 -46.19 -43.38 9.10
CA ARG A 343 -45.78 -44.76 9.51
C ARG A 343 -46.88 -45.79 9.21
N SER A 344 -46.87 -46.38 8.02
CA SER A 344 -47.15 -47.82 7.84
C SER A 344 -46.68 -48.26 6.44
N GLY A 345 -45.60 -49.04 6.41
CA GLY A 345 -45.02 -49.53 5.16
C GLY A 345 -43.73 -50.31 5.38
N PHE A 346 -43.68 -51.17 6.40
CA PHE A 346 -42.64 -52.19 6.54
C PHE A 346 -43.15 -53.33 7.44
N MET A 347 -43.71 -54.37 6.82
CA MET A 347 -43.75 -55.79 7.22
C MET A 347 -44.99 -56.49 6.63
N ARG A 348 -44.89 -56.92 5.36
CA ARG A 348 -45.02 -58.31 4.93
C ARG A 348 -44.73 -58.44 3.45
#